data_AF-A0A7H8RDR8-F1
#
_entry.id   AF-A0A7H8RDR8-F1
#
_cell.length_a   1.000
_cell.length_b   1.000
_cell.length_c   1.000
_cell.angle_alpha   90.00
_cell.angle_beta   90.00
_cell.angle_gamma   90.00
#
_symmetry.space_group_name_H-M   'P 1'
#
loop_
_entity.id
_entity.type
_entity.pdbx_description
1 polymer ?
#
loop_
_entity_poly.entity_id
_entity_poly.type
_entity_poly.pdbx_seq_one_letter_code
_entity_poly.pdbx_strand_id
1 'polypeptide(L)'
;MTSEVIPETSCLGVAIDHRIRRLFQPVASVPSSAPRGGHVSRIGIQGLTLKKQKDEIQVTRQLAGPNTTGGIAIALQQPSDYHPFGDGVNAVVDSSPTLSALGDLFAVVSCGTLDIISDISVIDLLPYTTEGDMEEMDAKMLRNGFQTSTEVFSDKKPDVLLCAGKIWLKKLEMFQDDFDAQKQCKGDAWQLESIGIGKIFDKYAHAKIHDENKSNVRIRRVNGFHPSHAIRYNPHQSCLIQLLLLIVSETCGILRGDWKEEEWMRYLRVKCSELPKESGLYFLSDYADHYGLIIDKIREEISDIAGSNSETYNGLLESALSEQLNNASLVLQVMGSQDGIPSKILKQAARYTISLTTASWKGNGWLRSRDIKQLILNGIEVISLSVQDVQNLTLDPRVTSKAFFDAAEAIELFLWDQPQFKKDTAANYSHTEPDDIADRIETSLKLDD
;
A
#
# COMPACT_ATOMS: atom_id res chain seq x y z
N MET A 1 -19.11 -2.89 -26.61
CA MET A 1 -18.85 -4.11 -25.83
C MET A 1 -17.53 -3.91 -25.12
N THR A 2 -17.56 -3.27 -23.95
CA THR A 2 -16.39 -3.19 -23.06
C THR A 2 -16.20 -4.58 -22.48
N SER A 3 -15.06 -5.24 -22.76
CA SER A 3 -14.72 -6.46 -22.04
C SER A 3 -14.70 -6.12 -20.55
N GLU A 4 -15.48 -6.83 -19.76
CA GLU A 4 -15.47 -6.68 -18.31
C GLU A 4 -14.04 -6.98 -17.83
N VAL A 5 -13.32 -5.94 -17.42
CA VAL A 5 -11.96 -6.10 -16.89
C VAL A 5 -12.12 -6.77 -15.55
N ILE A 6 -11.77 -8.06 -15.46
CA ILE A 6 -11.76 -8.79 -14.20
C ILE A 6 -10.60 -8.20 -13.39
N PRO A 7 -10.85 -7.56 -12.24
CA PRO A 7 -9.79 -6.97 -11.45
C PRO A 7 -8.84 -8.05 -10.95
N GLU A 8 -7.55 -7.75 -10.81
CA GLU A 8 -6.56 -8.67 -10.25
C GLU A 8 -7.02 -9.21 -8.89
N THR A 9 -6.65 -10.47 -8.59
CA THR A 9 -6.99 -11.16 -7.34
C THR A 9 -5.89 -11.05 -6.30
N SER A 10 -4.70 -10.63 -6.70
CA SER A 10 -3.52 -10.54 -5.84
C SER A 10 -2.65 -9.33 -6.16
N CYS A 11 -1.91 -8.86 -5.17
CA CYS A 11 -0.92 -7.79 -5.31
C CYS A 11 0.14 -7.96 -4.22
N LEU A 12 1.43 -7.75 -4.53
CA LEU A 12 2.53 -7.84 -3.56
C LEU A 12 2.50 -9.11 -2.67
N GLY A 13 2.14 -10.25 -3.27
CA GLY A 13 2.12 -11.55 -2.59
C GLY A 13 0.93 -11.78 -1.65
N VAL A 14 -0.09 -10.91 -1.63
CA VAL A 14 -1.33 -11.10 -0.87
C VAL A 14 -2.54 -11.31 -1.77
N ALA A 15 -3.43 -12.22 -1.38
CA ALA A 15 -4.78 -12.26 -1.92
C ALA A 15 -5.54 -11.01 -1.46
N ILE A 16 -6.12 -10.26 -2.39
CA ILE A 16 -6.74 -8.96 -2.13
C ILE A 16 -8.10 -9.16 -1.46
N ASP A 17 -8.36 -8.42 -0.38
CA ASP A 17 -9.68 -8.40 0.26
C ASP A 17 -10.74 -8.01 -0.79
N HIS A 18 -11.74 -8.88 -0.99
CA HIS A 18 -12.79 -8.69 -1.99
C HIS A 18 -13.53 -7.33 -1.87
N ARG A 19 -13.61 -6.75 -0.66
CA ARG A 19 -14.22 -5.42 -0.42
C ARG A 19 -13.34 -4.27 -0.88
N ILE A 20 -12.02 -4.45 -0.89
CA ILE A 20 -11.06 -3.52 -1.50
C ILE A 20 -11.08 -3.68 -3.01
N ARG A 21 -11.06 -4.94 -3.51
CA ARG A 21 -11.05 -5.26 -4.94
C ARG A 21 -12.20 -4.61 -5.71
N ARG A 22 -13.39 -4.47 -5.11
CA ARG A 22 -14.54 -3.80 -5.76
C ARG A 22 -14.36 -2.29 -5.98
N LEU A 23 -13.36 -1.68 -5.35
CA LEU A 23 -13.03 -0.27 -5.49
C LEU A 23 -12.14 -0.01 -6.72
N PHE A 24 -11.58 -1.07 -7.30
CA PHE A 24 -10.66 -0.96 -8.43
C PHE A 24 -11.42 -0.58 -9.69
N GLN A 25 -10.97 0.49 -10.33
CA GLN A 25 -11.58 1.01 -11.53
C GLN A 25 -10.54 1.78 -12.35
N PRO A 26 -10.65 1.75 -13.69
CA PRO A 26 -9.88 2.59 -14.59
C PRO A 26 -9.85 4.06 -14.16
N VAL A 27 -8.67 4.66 -14.22
CA VAL A 27 -8.46 6.10 -14.00
C VAL A 27 -7.99 6.73 -15.29
N ALA A 28 -8.65 7.80 -15.73
CA ALA A 28 -8.22 8.54 -16.90
C ALA A 28 -6.90 9.26 -16.61
N SER A 29 -5.91 9.05 -17.49
CA SER A 29 -4.66 9.84 -17.47
C SER A 29 -4.96 11.32 -17.69
N VAL A 30 -4.06 12.17 -17.19
CA VAL A 30 -4.13 13.61 -17.44
C VAL A 30 -4.10 13.86 -18.96
N PRO A 31 -5.05 14.65 -19.51
CA PRO A 31 -5.08 14.92 -20.95
C PRO A 31 -3.77 15.54 -21.43
N SER A 32 -3.32 15.17 -22.63
CA SER A 32 -2.13 15.78 -23.24
C SER A 32 -2.28 17.30 -23.49
N SER A 33 -3.51 17.81 -23.46
CA SER A 33 -3.84 19.23 -23.55
C SER A 33 -3.76 19.98 -22.21
N ALA A 34 -3.49 19.28 -21.10
CA ALA A 34 -3.38 19.92 -19.80
C ALA A 34 -2.24 20.98 -19.79
N PRO A 35 -2.41 22.09 -19.04
CA PRO A 35 -1.37 23.11 -18.93
C PRO A 35 -0.04 22.52 -18.43
N ARG A 36 1.09 23.12 -18.82
CA ARG A 36 2.40 22.71 -18.30
C ARG A 36 2.61 23.23 -16.87
N GLY A 37 3.09 22.38 -15.97
CA GLY A 37 3.29 22.73 -14.56
C GLY A 37 4.64 23.38 -14.23
N GLY A 38 5.68 23.24 -15.05
CA GLY A 38 7.01 23.83 -14.77
C GLY A 38 7.85 23.07 -13.73
N HIS A 39 7.22 22.27 -12.86
CA HIS A 39 7.83 21.46 -11.80
C HIS A 39 8.99 20.56 -12.28
N VAL A 40 8.89 19.92 -13.46
CA VAL A 40 9.97 19.09 -14.04
C VAL A 40 11.21 19.93 -14.38
N SER A 41 11.02 21.17 -14.84
CA SER A 41 12.14 22.08 -15.10
C SER A 41 12.76 22.56 -13.80
N ARG A 42 11.94 22.92 -12.81
CA ARG A 42 12.39 23.37 -11.48
C ARG A 42 13.26 22.32 -10.79
N ILE A 43 12.78 21.07 -10.70
CA ILE A 43 13.54 19.99 -10.07
C ILE A 43 14.84 19.70 -10.83
N GLY A 44 14.86 19.88 -12.15
CA GLY A 44 16.07 19.79 -12.95
C GLY A 44 17.10 20.90 -12.66
N ILE A 45 16.63 22.15 -12.56
CA ILE A 45 17.48 23.30 -12.20
C ILE A 45 18.06 23.13 -10.80
N GLN A 46 17.27 22.61 -9.85
CA GLN A 46 17.76 22.31 -8.51
C GLN A 46 18.92 21.31 -8.54
N GLY A 47 18.75 20.18 -9.25
CA GLY A 47 19.81 19.17 -9.35
C GLY A 47 21.10 19.72 -9.97
N LEU A 48 20.99 20.58 -10.98
CA LEU A 48 22.14 21.29 -11.56
C LEU A 48 22.81 22.24 -10.56
N THR A 49 22.02 22.96 -9.76
CA THR A 49 22.50 23.89 -8.73
C THR A 49 23.26 23.14 -7.63
N LEU A 50 22.77 21.95 -7.27
CA LEU A 50 23.41 21.03 -6.32
C LEU A 50 24.57 20.23 -6.95
N LYS A 51 24.89 20.44 -8.23
CA LYS A 51 25.95 19.73 -8.97
C LYS A 51 25.81 18.21 -8.94
N LYS A 52 24.56 17.72 -8.92
CA LYS A 52 24.26 16.28 -8.94
C LYS A 52 24.59 15.68 -10.30
N GLN A 53 24.72 14.36 -10.34
CA GLN A 53 25.09 13.65 -11.57
C GLN A 53 24.00 13.81 -12.63
N LYS A 54 24.37 13.82 -13.91
CA LYS A 54 23.41 14.02 -15.01
C LYS A 54 22.30 12.96 -15.00
N ASP A 55 22.66 11.71 -14.73
CA ASP A 55 21.73 10.59 -14.74
C ASP A 55 20.74 10.69 -13.56
N GLU A 56 21.23 11.09 -12.38
CA GLU A 56 20.38 11.36 -11.21
C GLU A 56 19.38 12.49 -11.48
N ILE A 57 19.82 13.59 -12.11
CA ILE A 57 18.95 14.69 -12.53
C ILE A 57 17.91 14.19 -13.55
N GLN A 58 18.32 13.37 -14.51
CA GLN A 58 17.42 12.86 -15.54
C GLN A 58 16.34 11.95 -14.94
N VAL A 59 16.72 10.97 -14.13
CA VAL A 59 15.77 10.05 -13.48
C VAL A 59 14.83 10.81 -12.54
N THR A 60 15.35 11.73 -11.74
CA THR A 60 14.52 12.55 -10.84
C THR A 60 13.50 13.39 -11.61
N ARG A 61 13.87 13.92 -12.78
CA ARG A 61 12.93 14.63 -13.67
C ARG A 61 11.89 13.70 -14.31
N GLN A 62 12.27 12.48 -14.64
CA GLN A 62 11.34 11.48 -15.18
C GLN A 62 10.29 11.08 -14.14
N LEU A 63 10.72 10.77 -12.91
CA LEU A 63 9.82 10.46 -11.79
C LEU A 63 8.91 11.64 -11.42
N ALA A 64 9.40 12.88 -11.50
CA ALA A 64 8.59 14.07 -11.27
C ALA A 64 7.60 14.38 -12.41
N GLY A 65 7.67 13.67 -13.55
CA GLY A 65 6.73 13.82 -14.67
C GLY A 65 5.34 13.26 -14.36
N PRO A 66 4.36 13.39 -15.26
CA PRO A 66 4.41 14.13 -16.53
C PRO A 66 4.44 15.65 -16.32
N ASN A 67 5.02 16.40 -17.26
CA ASN A 67 5.15 17.87 -17.21
C ASN A 67 3.83 18.62 -17.52
N THR A 68 2.77 18.24 -16.82
CA THR A 68 1.42 18.83 -16.88
C THR A 68 0.98 19.21 -15.47
N THR A 69 0.02 20.13 -15.32
CA THR A 69 -0.66 20.37 -14.05
C THR A 69 -1.75 19.32 -13.80
N GLY A 70 -2.21 19.16 -12.56
CA GLY A 70 -3.29 18.22 -12.20
C GLY A 70 -2.82 16.79 -11.98
N GLY A 71 -3.72 15.83 -12.02
CA GLY A 71 -3.44 14.39 -11.82
C GLY A 71 -3.04 14.03 -10.39
N ILE A 72 -2.41 12.86 -10.26
CA ILE A 72 -1.91 12.34 -8.98
C ILE A 72 -0.44 12.74 -8.82
N ALA A 73 -0.09 13.21 -7.63
CA ALA A 73 1.29 13.26 -7.18
C ALA A 73 1.47 12.48 -5.88
N ILE A 74 2.66 11.93 -5.67
CA ILE A 74 3.05 11.19 -4.46
C ILE A 74 4.20 11.96 -3.81
N ALA A 75 4.03 12.34 -2.54
CA ALA A 75 5.12 12.85 -1.72
C ALA A 75 5.81 11.68 -1.03
N LEU A 76 7.08 11.43 -1.38
CA LEU A 76 7.97 10.49 -0.69
C LEU A 76 9.00 11.23 0.17
N GLN A 77 9.79 10.50 0.95
CA GLN A 77 10.75 11.12 1.86
C GLN A 77 11.89 11.76 1.07
N GLN A 78 12.71 10.90 0.47
CA GLN A 78 13.98 11.24 -0.13
C GLN A 78 14.51 10.02 -0.90
N PRO A 79 15.45 10.20 -1.86
CA PRO A 79 16.04 9.09 -2.59
C PRO A 79 16.90 8.18 -1.70
N SER A 80 17.01 6.90 -2.09
CA SER A 80 17.95 5.96 -1.44
C SER A 80 19.39 6.22 -1.90
N ASP A 81 20.36 5.95 -1.00
CA ASP A 81 21.79 6.08 -1.29
C ASP A 81 22.28 5.21 -2.47
N TYR A 82 21.54 4.17 -2.83
CA TYR A 82 21.99 3.12 -3.76
C TYR A 82 21.15 3.03 -5.04
N HIS A 83 20.39 4.07 -5.40
CA HIS A 83 19.66 4.05 -6.66
C HIS A 83 20.61 3.93 -7.88
N PRO A 84 20.36 2.99 -8.80
CA PRO A 84 21.19 2.79 -9.99
C PRO A 84 20.86 3.83 -11.08
N PHE A 85 21.08 5.11 -10.79
CA PHE A 85 20.69 6.21 -11.70
C PHE A 85 21.28 6.06 -13.11
N GLY A 86 22.50 5.56 -13.24
CA GLY A 86 23.17 5.34 -14.52
C GLY A 86 22.47 4.31 -15.43
N ASP A 87 21.63 3.45 -14.87
CA ASP A 87 20.87 2.43 -15.60
C ASP A 87 19.47 2.93 -16.00
N GLY A 88 19.11 4.16 -15.63
CA GLY A 88 17.86 4.84 -16.01
C GLY A 88 16.69 4.59 -15.06
N VAL A 89 15.54 5.22 -15.37
CA VAL A 89 14.38 5.27 -14.46
C VAL A 89 13.78 3.90 -14.17
N ASN A 90 13.72 3.00 -15.17
CA ASN A 90 13.18 1.65 -14.95
C ASN A 90 14.04 0.87 -13.94
N ALA A 91 15.36 0.91 -14.08
CA ALA A 91 16.27 0.26 -13.13
C ALA A 91 16.12 0.84 -11.71
N VAL A 92 15.90 2.14 -11.57
CA VAL A 92 15.64 2.78 -10.28
C VAL A 92 14.29 2.35 -9.69
N VAL A 93 13.25 2.23 -10.51
CA VAL A 93 11.94 1.73 -10.07
C VAL A 93 12.02 0.26 -9.64
N ASP A 94 12.63 -0.60 -10.47
CA ASP A 94 12.73 -2.04 -10.24
C ASP A 94 13.60 -2.39 -9.02
N SER A 95 14.68 -1.64 -8.79
CA SER A 95 15.58 -1.86 -7.66
C SER A 95 15.10 -1.24 -6.34
N SER A 96 14.15 -0.31 -6.38
CA SER A 96 13.59 0.34 -5.20
C SER A 96 12.32 -0.38 -4.77
N PRO A 97 12.31 -1.09 -3.61
CA PRO A 97 11.10 -1.75 -3.14
C PRO A 97 9.92 -0.80 -3.04
N THR A 98 10.17 0.45 -2.65
CA THR A 98 9.14 1.47 -2.52
C THR A 98 8.51 1.83 -3.87
N LEU A 99 9.33 2.10 -4.89
CA LEU A 99 8.82 2.51 -6.21
C LEU A 99 8.18 1.33 -6.93
N SER A 100 8.82 0.16 -6.93
CA SER A 100 8.23 -1.06 -7.47
C SER A 100 6.88 -1.38 -6.84
N ALA A 101 6.77 -1.29 -5.50
CA ALA A 101 5.50 -1.52 -4.83
C ALA A 101 4.42 -0.50 -5.21
N LEU A 102 4.77 0.78 -5.37
CA LEU A 102 3.82 1.79 -5.88
C LEU A 102 3.37 1.45 -7.31
N GLY A 103 4.29 0.98 -8.15
CA GLY A 103 3.99 0.50 -9.51
C GLY A 103 2.91 -0.57 -9.50
N ASP A 104 3.13 -1.65 -8.73
CA ASP A 104 2.18 -2.76 -8.60
C ASP A 104 0.83 -2.30 -8.04
N LEU A 105 0.84 -1.49 -6.99
CA LEU A 105 -0.38 -1.01 -6.34
C LEU A 105 -1.22 -0.15 -7.30
N PHE A 106 -0.61 0.82 -7.99
CA PHE A 106 -1.34 1.68 -8.92
C PHE A 106 -1.80 0.92 -10.15
N ALA A 107 -0.98 0.02 -10.70
CA ALA A 107 -1.37 -0.83 -11.82
C ALA A 107 -2.60 -1.69 -11.46
N VAL A 108 -2.58 -2.37 -10.31
CA VAL A 108 -3.72 -3.19 -9.85
C VAL A 108 -4.98 -2.36 -9.61
N VAL A 109 -4.88 -1.28 -8.84
CA VAL A 109 -6.04 -0.47 -8.43
C VAL A 109 -6.68 0.28 -9.60
N SER A 110 -5.86 0.75 -10.54
CA SER A 110 -6.33 1.46 -11.74
C SER A 110 -6.68 0.52 -12.89
N CYS A 111 -6.69 -0.80 -12.68
CA CYS A 111 -6.93 -1.78 -13.74
C CYS A 111 -5.97 -1.61 -14.94
N GLY A 112 -4.72 -1.27 -14.67
CA GLY A 112 -3.64 -1.11 -15.64
C GLY A 112 -3.64 0.22 -16.39
N THR A 113 -4.46 1.20 -16.02
CA THR A 113 -4.53 2.48 -16.74
C THR A 113 -3.55 3.54 -16.26
N LEU A 114 -2.98 3.39 -15.06
CA LEU A 114 -1.95 4.28 -14.54
C LEU A 114 -0.61 3.55 -14.43
N ASP A 115 0.43 4.20 -14.96
CA ASP A 115 1.82 3.83 -14.75
C ASP A 115 2.54 4.91 -13.90
N ILE A 116 3.37 4.47 -12.95
CA ILE A 116 4.02 5.38 -12.01
C ILE A 116 5.12 6.24 -12.63
N ILE A 117 5.58 5.91 -13.85
CA ILE A 117 6.60 6.67 -14.57
C ILE A 117 5.94 7.67 -15.54
N SER A 118 4.86 7.29 -16.22
CA SER A 118 4.21 8.15 -17.23
C SER A 118 3.04 8.98 -16.73
N ASP A 119 2.28 8.52 -15.74
CA ASP A 119 0.99 9.11 -15.39
C ASP A 119 0.97 9.79 -14.01
N ILE A 120 1.92 9.44 -13.13
CA ILE A 120 1.94 9.87 -11.73
C ILE A 120 3.25 10.57 -11.41
N SER A 121 3.20 11.72 -10.75
CA SER A 121 4.40 12.43 -10.30
C SER A 121 4.87 11.94 -8.95
N VAL A 122 6.03 11.31 -8.90
CA VAL A 122 6.71 10.93 -7.68
C VAL A 122 7.74 11.99 -7.32
N ILE A 123 7.51 12.69 -6.21
CA ILE A 123 8.33 13.82 -5.77
C ILE A 123 8.74 13.58 -4.32
N ASP A 124 10.04 13.63 -4.05
CA ASP A 124 10.57 13.57 -2.70
C ASP A 124 10.44 14.91 -1.97
N LEU A 125 10.25 14.86 -0.65
CA LEU A 125 10.22 16.04 0.22
C LEU A 125 11.60 16.71 0.31
N LEU A 126 12.68 15.93 0.20
CA LEU A 126 14.05 16.39 0.02
C LEU A 126 14.66 15.75 -1.25
N PRO A 127 14.38 16.30 -2.44
CA PRO A 127 14.93 15.75 -3.68
C PRO A 127 16.45 15.91 -3.72
N TYR A 128 17.15 14.89 -4.22
CA TYR A 128 18.61 14.82 -4.29
C TYR A 128 19.35 14.79 -2.94
N THR A 129 18.65 14.58 -1.83
CA THR A 129 19.28 14.48 -0.50
C THR A 129 19.09 13.08 0.01
N THR A 130 20.15 12.31 0.19
CA THR A 130 20.03 10.96 0.75
C THR A 130 20.04 10.98 2.29
N GLU A 131 19.95 9.81 2.95
CA GLU A 131 19.99 9.76 4.42
C GLU A 131 21.37 10.17 4.94
N GLY A 132 22.44 9.75 4.26
CA GLY A 132 23.80 10.21 4.56
C GLY A 132 23.98 11.71 4.35
N ASP A 133 23.44 12.28 3.27
CA ASP A 133 23.55 13.73 2.99
C ASP A 133 22.91 14.57 4.11
N MET A 134 21.78 14.13 4.68
CA MET A 134 21.05 14.90 5.69
C MET A 134 21.86 15.15 6.97
N GLU A 135 22.73 14.22 7.36
CA GLU A 135 23.54 14.35 8.58
C GLU A 135 24.57 15.48 8.49
N GLU A 136 24.95 15.86 7.27
CA GLU A 136 25.93 16.92 7.00
C GLU A 136 25.29 18.28 6.70
N MET A 137 23.96 18.34 6.57
CA MET A 137 23.25 19.56 6.19
C MET A 137 23.00 20.50 7.38
N ASP A 138 23.26 21.80 7.16
CA ASP A 138 22.82 22.83 8.09
C ASP A 138 21.30 23.14 7.95
N ALA A 139 20.74 23.84 8.94
CA ALA A 139 19.33 24.20 8.95
C ALA A 139 18.89 25.05 7.74
N LYS A 140 19.81 25.81 7.12
CA LYS A 140 19.49 26.64 5.95
C LYS A 140 19.39 25.78 4.70
N MET A 141 20.29 24.82 4.52
CA MET A 141 20.24 23.86 3.43
C MET A 141 18.97 23.02 3.49
N LEU A 142 18.59 22.54 4.68
CA LEU A 142 17.35 21.79 4.88
C LEU A 142 16.11 22.63 4.55
N ARG A 143 16.04 23.87 5.05
CA ARG A 143 14.96 24.81 4.71
C ARG A 143 14.84 25.01 3.21
N ASN A 144 15.96 25.19 2.51
CA ASN A 144 15.97 25.36 1.05
C ASN A 144 15.49 24.09 0.33
N GLY A 145 15.86 22.89 0.81
CA GLY A 145 15.38 21.62 0.27
C GLY A 145 13.86 21.48 0.38
N PHE A 146 13.30 21.71 1.57
CA PHE A 146 11.85 21.68 1.80
C PHE A 146 11.09 22.77 1.04
N GLN A 147 11.68 23.97 0.92
CA GLN A 147 11.11 25.03 0.10
C GLN A 147 11.06 24.58 -1.37
N THR A 148 12.12 23.95 -1.87
CA THR A 148 12.16 23.47 -3.26
C THR A 148 11.06 22.45 -3.53
N SER A 149 10.87 21.45 -2.66
CA SER A 149 9.78 20.47 -2.86
C SER A 149 8.41 21.14 -2.82
N THR A 150 8.18 22.09 -1.91
CA THR A 150 6.95 22.89 -1.87
C THR A 150 6.69 23.60 -3.19
N GLU A 151 7.70 24.28 -3.75
CA GLU A 151 7.59 24.97 -5.03
C GLU A 151 7.32 23.98 -6.19
N VAL A 152 7.95 22.81 -6.19
CA VAL A 152 7.69 21.74 -7.18
C VAL A 152 6.23 21.27 -7.11
N PHE A 153 5.67 21.05 -5.91
CA PHE A 153 4.25 20.70 -5.77
C PHE A 153 3.31 21.85 -6.16
N SER A 154 3.70 23.09 -5.85
CA SER A 154 2.95 24.29 -6.20
C SER A 154 2.89 24.52 -7.72
N ASP A 155 3.98 24.20 -8.41
CA ASP A 155 4.08 24.16 -9.87
C ASP A 155 3.27 23.00 -10.47
N LYS A 156 3.33 21.81 -9.85
CA LYS A 156 2.57 20.63 -10.29
C LYS A 156 1.06 20.82 -10.16
N LYS A 157 0.59 21.50 -9.12
CA LYS A 157 -0.83 21.67 -8.79
C LYS A 157 -1.61 20.35 -8.94
N PRO A 158 -1.21 19.27 -8.26
CA PRO A 158 -1.89 17.99 -8.40
C PRO A 158 -3.34 18.10 -7.92
N ASP A 159 -4.24 17.37 -8.58
CA ASP A 159 -5.63 17.28 -8.16
C ASP A 159 -5.74 16.48 -6.85
N VAL A 160 -4.87 15.47 -6.70
CA VAL A 160 -4.75 14.63 -5.51
C VAL A 160 -3.29 14.37 -5.17
N LEU A 161 -2.93 14.59 -3.90
CA LEU A 161 -1.62 14.27 -3.33
C LEU A 161 -1.72 13.07 -2.39
N LEU A 162 -0.98 12.00 -2.71
CA LEU A 162 -0.73 10.90 -1.78
C LEU A 162 0.46 11.26 -0.88
N CYS A 163 0.20 11.51 0.40
CA CYS A 163 1.20 11.79 1.43
C CYS A 163 1.78 10.48 1.98
N ALA A 164 2.84 9.94 1.37
CA ALA A 164 3.47 8.68 1.78
C ALA A 164 4.82 8.87 2.51
N GLY A 165 5.45 10.05 2.39
CA GLY A 165 6.72 10.39 3.03
C GLY A 165 6.55 11.17 4.32
N LYS A 166 7.47 10.98 5.26
CA LYS A 166 7.66 11.83 6.43
C LYS A 166 9.13 11.87 6.84
N ILE A 167 9.70 13.07 6.97
CA ILE A 167 11.10 13.23 7.38
C ILE A 167 11.17 13.59 8.86
N TRP A 168 11.80 12.76 9.67
CA TRP A 168 11.98 13.03 11.10
C TRP A 168 13.33 13.71 11.33
N LEU A 169 13.32 15.02 11.54
CA LEU A 169 14.54 15.81 11.77
C LEU A 169 15.10 15.63 13.19
N LYS A 170 14.44 14.86 14.05
CA LYS A 170 14.85 14.62 15.45
C LYS A 170 16.25 14.02 15.60
N LYS A 171 16.75 13.33 14.57
CA LYS A 171 18.11 12.77 14.55
C LYS A 171 19.19 13.86 14.50
N LEU A 172 18.84 15.06 14.05
CA LEU A 172 19.76 16.18 14.00
C LEU A 172 19.76 16.88 15.36
N GLU A 173 20.96 17.02 15.95
CA GLU A 173 21.15 17.62 17.28
C GLU A 173 20.44 18.98 17.43
N MET A 174 20.32 19.74 16.33
CA MET A 174 19.67 21.04 16.30
C MET A 174 18.14 21.02 16.45
N PHE A 175 17.47 19.85 16.36
CA PHE A 175 16.00 19.72 16.41
C PHE A 175 15.49 18.71 17.44
N GLN A 176 16.31 18.34 18.44
CA GLN A 176 15.97 17.35 19.47
C GLN A 176 14.58 17.63 20.09
N ASP A 177 13.60 16.82 19.70
CA ASP A 177 12.18 16.81 20.11
C ASP A 177 11.37 18.12 20.00
N ASP A 178 11.94 19.20 19.45
CA ASP A 178 11.21 20.45 19.22
C ASP A 178 10.35 20.35 17.95
N PHE A 179 9.06 20.06 18.13
CA PHE A 179 8.10 19.97 17.04
C PHE A 179 7.93 21.29 16.29
N ASP A 180 7.96 22.42 16.99
CA ASP A 180 7.76 23.74 16.39
C ASP A 180 8.97 24.15 15.56
N ALA A 181 10.19 23.86 16.04
CA ALA A 181 11.42 24.09 15.27
C ALA A 181 11.46 23.22 14.00
N GLN A 182 11.02 21.96 14.07
CA GLN A 182 10.92 21.10 12.88
C GLN A 182 9.91 21.64 11.88
N LYS A 183 8.74 22.06 12.37
CA LYS A 183 7.69 22.65 11.53
C LYS A 183 8.16 23.95 10.88
N GLN A 184 8.89 24.79 11.61
CA GLN A 184 9.48 26.01 11.09
C GLN A 184 10.56 25.74 10.04
N CYS A 185 11.38 24.70 10.23
CA CYS A 185 12.37 24.26 9.25
C CYS A 185 11.72 23.75 7.95
N LYS A 186 10.63 23.00 8.05
CA LYS A 186 9.94 22.47 6.87
C LYS A 186 9.15 23.52 6.11
N GLY A 187 8.70 24.60 6.75
CA GLY A 187 7.75 25.52 6.14
C GLY A 187 6.54 24.74 5.64
N ASP A 188 5.94 25.12 4.52
CA ASP A 188 4.73 24.45 4.00
C ASP A 188 4.89 22.96 3.69
N ALA A 189 6.11 22.45 3.51
CA ALA A 189 6.37 21.04 3.26
C ALA A 189 5.84 20.12 4.37
N TRP A 190 5.67 20.60 5.62
CA TRP A 190 5.05 19.79 6.68
C TRP A 190 3.62 19.34 6.32
N GLN A 191 2.92 20.08 5.46
CA GLN A 191 1.59 19.73 4.97
C GLN A 191 1.61 18.69 3.85
N LEU A 192 2.77 18.34 3.31
CA LEU A 192 2.92 17.32 2.28
C LEU A 192 3.23 15.94 2.90
N GLU A 193 3.53 15.90 4.20
CA GLU A 193 3.92 14.69 4.90
C GLU A 193 2.73 13.79 5.29
N SER A 194 3.02 12.49 5.36
CA SER A 194 2.19 11.51 6.05
C SER A 194 2.02 11.89 7.53
N ILE A 195 0.81 11.69 8.05
CA ILE A 195 0.50 11.81 9.48
C ILE A 195 0.50 10.47 10.22
N GLY A 196 0.92 9.39 9.55
CA GLY A 196 1.11 8.07 10.13
C GLY A 196 0.14 7.01 9.61
N ILE A 197 0.43 5.74 9.92
CA ILE A 197 -0.32 4.57 9.45
C ILE A 197 -1.77 4.63 9.95
N GLY A 198 -2.72 4.35 9.06
CA GLY A 198 -4.15 4.29 9.37
C GLY A 198 -4.80 5.63 9.72
N LYS A 199 -4.07 6.75 9.66
CA LYS A 199 -4.65 8.07 9.92
C LYS A 199 -5.34 8.61 8.65
N ILE A 200 -6.27 9.54 8.84
CA ILE A 200 -6.99 10.25 7.77
C ILE A 200 -6.98 11.75 8.02
N PHE A 201 -7.04 12.55 6.96
CA PHE A 201 -7.05 14.01 7.06
C PHE A 201 -8.49 14.54 7.25
N ASP A 202 -9.04 14.48 8.45
CA ASP A 202 -10.43 14.93 8.73
C ASP A 202 -10.65 16.43 8.45
N LYS A 203 -10.10 17.29 9.33
CA LYS A 203 -10.32 18.75 9.28
C LYS A 203 -9.42 19.46 8.27
N TYR A 204 -8.40 18.77 7.76
CA TYR A 204 -7.35 19.33 6.91
C TYR A 204 -7.18 18.50 5.64
N ALA A 205 -8.28 18.08 5.01
CA ALA A 205 -8.25 17.30 3.76
C ALA A 205 -7.51 18.00 2.60
N HIS A 206 -7.13 19.26 2.77
CA HIS A 206 -6.32 19.99 1.79
C HIS A 206 -5.04 20.53 2.41
N ALA A 207 -3.93 20.40 1.70
CA ALA A 207 -2.74 21.22 1.94
C ALA A 207 -2.98 22.63 1.36
N LYS A 208 -2.49 23.63 2.08
CA LYS A 208 -2.41 25.03 1.62
C LYS A 208 -0.93 25.39 1.57
N ILE A 209 -0.35 25.32 0.39
CA ILE A 209 1.06 25.65 0.18
C ILE A 209 1.16 26.96 -0.61
N HIS A 210 2.19 27.73 -0.35
CA HIS A 210 2.43 28.97 -1.07
C HIS A 210 3.26 28.73 -2.33
N ASP A 211 2.88 29.38 -3.44
CA ASP A 211 3.74 29.50 -4.62
C ASP A 211 4.83 30.57 -4.42
N GLU A 212 5.71 30.75 -5.42
CA GLU A 212 6.78 31.75 -5.38
C GLU A 212 6.25 33.19 -5.20
N ASN A 213 5.02 33.45 -5.64
CA ASN A 213 4.34 34.74 -5.51
C ASN A 213 3.56 34.87 -4.18
N LYS A 214 3.70 33.88 -3.28
CA LYS A 214 2.96 33.76 -2.02
C LYS A 214 1.44 33.63 -2.21
N SER A 215 1.00 33.17 -3.37
CA SER A 215 -0.39 32.79 -3.61
C SER A 215 -0.65 31.40 -3.04
N ASN A 216 -1.86 31.17 -2.52
CA ASN A 216 -2.24 29.89 -1.95
C ASN A 216 -2.61 28.89 -3.04
N VAL A 217 -1.89 27.77 -3.10
CA VAL A 217 -2.27 26.58 -3.86
C VAL A 217 -2.91 25.58 -2.90
N ARG A 218 -4.12 25.13 -3.25
CA ARG A 218 -4.90 24.20 -2.45
C ARG A 218 -4.89 22.83 -3.12
N ILE A 219 -4.40 21.82 -2.40
CA ILE A 219 -4.21 20.46 -2.94
C ILE A 219 -4.99 19.47 -2.07
N ARG A 220 -5.85 18.62 -2.65
CA ARG A 220 -6.53 17.55 -1.91
C ARG A 220 -5.52 16.49 -1.50
N ARG A 221 -5.58 16.02 -0.25
CA ARG A 221 -4.61 15.07 0.29
C ARG A 221 -5.26 13.75 0.67
N VAL A 222 -4.52 12.67 0.41
CA VAL A 222 -4.76 11.34 0.95
C VAL A 222 -3.59 11.00 1.86
N ASN A 223 -3.90 10.59 3.09
CA ASN A 223 -2.86 10.15 4.00
C ASN A 223 -2.46 8.71 3.68
N GLY A 224 -1.20 8.52 3.33
CA GLY A 224 -0.58 7.22 3.22
C GLY A 224 0.44 6.98 4.32
N PHE A 225 1.27 5.96 4.11
CA PHE A 225 2.50 5.75 4.83
C PHE A 225 3.53 5.18 3.85
N HIS A 226 4.81 5.22 4.22
CA HIS A 226 5.87 4.86 3.30
C HIS A 226 5.79 3.35 2.97
N PRO A 227 5.67 2.94 1.68
CA PRO A 227 5.48 1.54 1.30
C PRO A 227 6.51 0.57 1.89
N SER A 228 7.78 1.01 2.05
CA SER A 228 8.83 0.22 2.71
C SER A 228 8.44 -0.31 4.08
N HIS A 229 7.56 0.38 4.82
CA HIS A 229 7.05 -0.09 6.11
C HIS A 229 6.31 -1.43 6.00
N ALA A 230 5.50 -1.62 4.96
CA ALA A 230 4.77 -2.86 4.73
C ALA A 230 5.66 -3.92 4.08
N ILE A 231 6.41 -3.56 3.03
CA ILE A 231 7.11 -4.55 2.18
C ILE A 231 8.50 -4.94 2.68
N ARG A 232 9.15 -4.11 3.51
CA ARG A 232 10.53 -4.34 3.98
C ARG A 232 10.60 -4.55 5.49
N TYR A 233 9.93 -3.70 6.26
CA TYR A 233 10.03 -3.76 7.72
C TYR A 233 9.02 -4.72 8.33
N ASN A 234 7.80 -4.77 7.80
CA ASN A 234 6.73 -5.67 8.25
C ASN A 234 6.18 -6.57 7.13
N PRO A 235 7.04 -7.27 6.36
CA PRO A 235 6.63 -8.01 5.16
C PRO A 235 5.66 -9.16 5.45
N HIS A 236 5.50 -9.55 6.71
CA HIS A 236 4.63 -10.64 7.15
C HIS A 236 3.20 -10.18 7.52
N GLN A 237 2.97 -8.87 7.60
CA GLN A 237 1.68 -8.29 8.01
C GLN A 237 0.85 -7.93 6.77
N SER A 238 0.05 -8.89 6.27
CA SER A 238 -0.75 -8.69 5.05
C SER A 238 -1.72 -7.52 5.14
N CYS A 239 -2.24 -7.19 6.33
CA CYS A 239 -3.15 -6.06 6.53
C CYS A 239 -2.52 -4.70 6.17
N LEU A 240 -1.19 -4.53 6.30
CA LEU A 240 -0.50 -3.31 5.85
C LEU A 240 -0.52 -3.18 4.32
N ILE A 241 -0.40 -4.29 3.60
CA ILE A 241 -0.50 -4.31 2.12
C ILE A 241 -1.96 -4.02 1.70
N GLN A 242 -2.94 -4.62 2.38
CA GLN A 242 -4.36 -4.29 2.18
C GLN A 242 -4.62 -2.79 2.43
N LEU A 243 -4.02 -2.21 3.47
CA LEU A 243 -4.14 -0.79 3.74
C LEU A 243 -3.51 0.07 2.63
N LEU A 244 -2.37 -0.33 2.06
CA LEU A 244 -1.78 0.35 0.89
C LEU A 244 -2.71 0.30 -0.32
N LEU A 245 -3.32 -0.86 -0.61
CA LEU A 245 -4.33 -0.99 -1.68
C LEU A 245 -5.54 -0.08 -1.44
N LEU A 246 -6.02 0.00 -0.20
CA LEU A 246 -7.12 0.90 0.19
C LEU A 246 -6.73 2.37 -0.01
N ILE A 247 -5.52 2.78 0.39
CA ILE A 247 -5.01 4.15 0.24
C ILE A 247 -4.87 4.54 -1.23
N VAL A 248 -4.37 3.63 -2.08
CA VAL A 248 -4.27 3.89 -3.52
C VAL A 248 -5.66 3.93 -4.16
N SER A 249 -6.59 3.08 -3.70
CA SER A 249 -8.01 3.13 -4.11
C SER A 249 -8.66 4.45 -3.73
N GLU A 250 -8.40 4.96 -2.53
CA GLU A 250 -8.82 6.29 -2.08
C GLU A 250 -8.26 7.40 -2.97
N THR A 251 -6.96 7.33 -3.26
CA THR A 251 -6.29 8.32 -4.12
C THR A 251 -6.92 8.36 -5.51
N CYS A 252 -7.14 7.20 -6.12
CA CYS A 252 -7.78 7.07 -7.42
C CYS A 252 -9.25 7.52 -7.39
N GLY A 253 -10.02 7.08 -6.39
CA GLY A 253 -11.43 7.42 -6.28
C GLY A 253 -11.69 8.89 -5.96
N ILE A 254 -10.80 9.55 -5.21
CA ILE A 254 -10.84 11.00 -4.97
C ILE A 254 -10.62 11.78 -6.26
N LEU A 255 -9.70 11.30 -7.13
CA LEU A 255 -9.47 11.88 -8.44
C LEU A 255 -10.68 11.69 -9.37
N ARG A 256 -11.28 10.49 -9.38
CA ARG A 256 -12.50 10.21 -10.16
C ARG A 256 -13.75 10.89 -9.60
N GLY A 257 -13.75 11.27 -8.33
CA GLY A 257 -14.89 11.88 -7.65
C GLY A 257 -15.91 10.89 -7.09
N ASP A 258 -15.55 9.61 -6.99
CA ASP A 258 -16.42 8.50 -6.56
C ASP A 258 -16.07 7.92 -5.18
N TRP A 259 -15.03 8.44 -4.52
CA TRP A 259 -14.61 7.92 -3.21
C TRP A 259 -15.66 8.09 -2.12
N LYS A 260 -15.96 6.99 -1.42
CA LYS A 260 -16.85 6.96 -0.25
C LYS A 260 -16.25 6.05 0.83
N GLU A 261 -15.90 6.64 1.98
CA GLU A 261 -15.37 5.89 3.12
C GLU A 261 -16.48 5.06 3.79
N GLU A 262 -16.24 3.76 3.93
CA GLU A 262 -17.12 2.82 4.62
C GLU A 262 -16.59 2.44 6.00
N GLU A 263 -17.44 1.85 6.85
CA GLU A 263 -17.07 1.52 8.23
C GLU A 263 -15.93 0.50 8.32
N TRP A 264 -15.95 -0.53 7.48
CA TRP A 264 -14.89 -1.56 7.45
C TRP A 264 -13.53 -1.00 7.04
N MET A 265 -13.49 0.06 6.23
CA MET A 265 -12.26 0.75 5.84
C MET A 265 -11.61 1.41 7.06
N ARG A 266 -12.42 2.04 7.92
CA ARG A 266 -11.96 2.60 9.19
C ARG A 266 -11.45 1.51 10.14
N TYR A 267 -12.12 0.36 10.19
CA TYR A 267 -11.64 -0.78 10.98
C TYR A 267 -10.25 -1.23 10.52
N LEU A 268 -10.02 -1.41 9.20
CA LEU A 268 -8.70 -1.77 8.66
C LEU A 268 -7.64 -0.74 9.04
N ARG A 269 -7.96 0.56 8.90
CA ARG A 269 -7.06 1.65 9.28
C ARG A 269 -6.69 1.61 10.77
N VAL A 270 -7.66 1.43 11.66
CA VAL A 270 -7.43 1.34 13.11
C VAL A 270 -6.55 0.14 13.42
N LYS A 271 -6.92 -1.04 12.91
CA LYS A 271 -6.16 -2.29 13.09
C LYS A 271 -4.69 -2.14 12.70
N CYS A 272 -4.41 -1.58 11.52
CA CYS A 272 -3.04 -1.35 11.07
C CYS A 272 -2.30 -0.28 11.90
N SER A 273 -3.01 0.71 12.43
CA SER A 273 -2.40 1.76 13.27
C SER A 273 -2.02 1.27 14.67
N GLU A 274 -2.64 0.20 15.14
CA GLU A 274 -2.41 -0.44 16.44
C GLU A 274 -1.35 -1.54 16.39
N LEU A 275 -0.84 -1.86 15.20
CA LEU A 275 0.28 -2.80 15.09
C LEU A 275 1.48 -2.30 15.89
N PRO A 276 2.21 -3.22 16.56
CA PRO A 276 3.40 -2.85 17.31
C PRO A 276 4.40 -2.10 16.42
N LYS A 277 4.97 -1.01 16.94
CA LYS A 277 6.09 -0.33 16.29
C LYS A 277 7.32 -1.22 16.42
N GLU A 278 7.50 -2.14 15.50
CA GLU A 278 8.66 -3.01 15.50
C GLU A 278 9.85 -2.25 14.94
N SER A 279 10.88 -2.14 15.78
CA SER A 279 12.05 -1.28 15.56
C SER A 279 13.31 -2.09 15.24
N GLY A 280 13.18 -3.31 14.72
CA GLY A 280 14.33 -4.19 14.48
C GLY A 280 14.20 -5.07 13.24
N LEU A 281 15.36 -5.51 12.73
CA LEU A 281 15.46 -6.63 11.82
C LEU A 281 15.09 -7.90 12.59
N TYR A 282 14.07 -8.60 12.13
CA TYR A 282 13.71 -9.91 12.66
C TYR A 282 14.78 -10.96 12.34
N PHE A 283 15.14 -11.77 13.32
CA PHE A 283 15.89 -12.98 13.07
C PHE A 283 14.97 -14.04 12.48
N LEU A 284 15.53 -14.98 11.71
CA LEU A 284 14.78 -16.12 11.15
C LEU A 284 14.03 -16.93 12.22
N SER A 285 14.53 -16.98 13.46
CA SER A 285 13.83 -17.61 14.58
C SER A 285 12.52 -16.91 14.93
N ASP A 286 12.51 -15.58 14.88
CA ASP A 286 11.35 -14.78 15.25
C ASP A 286 10.21 -15.01 14.26
N TYR A 287 10.55 -15.14 12.96
CA TYR A 287 9.58 -15.53 11.92
C TYR A 287 9.03 -16.94 12.15
N ALA A 288 9.83 -17.89 12.62
CA ALA A 288 9.38 -19.25 12.90
C ALA A 288 8.38 -19.29 14.09
N ASP A 289 8.64 -18.51 15.13
CA ASP A 289 7.76 -18.38 16.28
C ASP A 289 6.47 -17.64 15.89
N HIS A 290 6.59 -16.56 15.12
CA HIS A 290 5.45 -15.83 14.58
C HIS A 290 4.58 -16.71 13.66
N TYR A 291 5.19 -17.56 12.84
CA TYR A 291 4.49 -18.56 12.04
C TYR A 291 3.68 -19.51 12.92
N GLY A 292 4.25 -20.00 14.03
CA GLY A 292 3.53 -20.83 15.00
C GLY A 292 2.27 -20.16 15.54
N LEU A 293 2.39 -18.89 15.95
CA LEU A 293 1.25 -18.09 16.43
C LEU A 293 0.17 -17.90 15.35
N ILE A 294 0.57 -17.67 14.10
CA ILE A 294 -0.38 -17.58 12.98
C ILE A 294 -1.11 -18.91 12.76
N ILE A 295 -0.40 -20.04 12.80
CA ILE A 295 -1.03 -21.35 12.64
C ILE A 295 -2.04 -21.64 13.76
N ASP A 296 -1.73 -21.26 15.00
CA ASP A 296 -2.65 -21.41 16.12
C ASP A 296 -3.92 -20.56 15.92
N LYS A 297 -3.77 -19.30 15.47
CA LYS A 297 -4.92 -18.46 15.10
C LYS A 297 -5.74 -19.07 13.97
N ILE A 298 -5.12 -19.56 12.90
CA ILE A 298 -5.83 -20.24 11.80
C ILE A 298 -6.69 -21.40 12.36
N ARG A 299 -6.14 -22.17 13.32
CA ARG A 299 -6.88 -23.26 13.96
C ARG A 299 -8.08 -22.75 14.76
N GLU A 300 -7.92 -21.67 15.51
CA GLU A 300 -8.99 -21.01 16.26
C GLU A 300 -10.10 -20.56 15.31
N GLU A 301 -9.76 -19.82 14.24
CA GLU A 301 -10.73 -19.29 13.28
C GLU A 301 -11.49 -20.39 12.53
N ILE A 302 -10.82 -21.48 12.11
CA ILE A 302 -11.51 -22.63 11.50
C ILE A 302 -12.45 -23.29 12.52
N SER A 303 -12.06 -23.37 13.79
CA SER A 303 -12.89 -23.95 14.84
C SER A 303 -14.13 -23.09 15.11
N ASP A 304 -13.98 -21.77 15.11
CA ASP A 304 -15.07 -20.82 15.29
C ASP A 304 -16.04 -20.85 14.11
N ILE A 305 -15.54 -20.91 12.88
CA ILE A 305 -16.38 -21.11 11.67
C ILE A 305 -17.15 -22.44 11.75
N ALA A 306 -16.50 -23.52 12.21
CA ALA A 306 -17.14 -24.84 12.30
C ALA A 306 -18.14 -24.97 13.46
N GLY A 307 -17.94 -24.24 14.55
CA GLY A 307 -18.77 -24.29 15.77
C GLY A 307 -19.93 -23.29 15.80
N SER A 308 -19.86 -22.27 14.96
CA SER A 308 -20.90 -21.23 14.85
C SER A 308 -22.01 -21.64 13.88
N ASN A 309 -23.21 -21.05 14.06
CA ASN A 309 -24.22 -21.03 12.99
C ASN A 309 -23.83 -20.03 11.86
N SER A 310 -22.60 -19.51 11.86
CA SER A 310 -22.11 -18.49 10.94
C SER A 310 -21.37 -19.09 9.75
N GLU A 311 -21.85 -20.23 9.22
CA GLU A 311 -21.55 -20.71 7.86
C GLU A 311 -22.17 -19.77 6.78
N THR A 312 -22.09 -18.47 7.02
CA THR A 312 -22.61 -17.39 6.21
C THR A 312 -21.44 -16.52 5.78
N TYR A 313 -21.64 -15.73 4.72
CA TYR A 313 -20.69 -14.71 4.28
C TYR A 313 -20.12 -13.89 5.46
N ASN A 314 -20.96 -13.49 6.43
CA ASN A 314 -20.52 -12.70 7.59
C ASN A 314 -19.60 -13.46 8.53
N GLY A 315 -19.83 -14.74 8.79
CA GLY A 315 -18.95 -15.51 9.69
C GLY A 315 -17.56 -15.70 9.10
N LEU A 316 -17.47 -15.97 7.80
CA LEU A 316 -16.18 -16.05 7.11
C LEU A 316 -15.50 -14.67 7.03
N LEU A 317 -16.28 -13.61 6.78
CA LEU A 317 -15.78 -12.23 6.77
C LEU A 317 -15.22 -11.78 8.13
N GLU A 318 -15.86 -12.19 9.23
CA GLU A 318 -15.48 -11.83 10.60
C GLU A 318 -14.27 -12.64 11.11
N SER A 319 -14.08 -13.87 10.63
CA SER A 319 -13.03 -14.80 11.07
C SER A 319 -11.59 -14.39 10.75
N ALA A 320 -11.36 -13.35 9.95
CA ALA A 320 -10.02 -12.97 9.47
C ALA A 320 -9.18 -14.13 8.86
N LEU A 321 -9.80 -15.26 8.48
CA LEU A 321 -9.09 -16.48 8.09
C LEU A 321 -8.20 -16.25 6.87
N SER A 322 -8.72 -15.57 5.85
CA SER A 322 -7.96 -15.16 4.65
C SER A 322 -6.73 -14.32 5.01
N GLU A 323 -6.85 -13.40 5.96
CA GLU A 323 -5.72 -12.58 6.43
C GLU A 323 -4.65 -13.44 7.11
N GLN A 324 -5.05 -14.39 7.97
CA GLN A 324 -4.08 -15.28 8.62
C GLN A 324 -3.40 -16.22 7.63
N LEU A 325 -4.11 -16.72 6.62
CA LEU A 325 -3.52 -17.50 5.53
C LEU A 325 -2.52 -16.65 4.71
N ASN A 326 -2.85 -15.40 4.39
CA ASN A 326 -1.91 -14.46 3.77
C ASN A 326 -0.67 -14.24 4.64
N ASN A 327 -0.84 -14.00 5.94
CA ASN A 327 0.28 -13.81 6.87
C ASN A 327 1.18 -15.07 6.91
N ALA A 328 0.60 -16.27 6.98
CA ALA A 328 1.34 -17.53 6.95
C ALA A 328 2.16 -17.67 5.66
N SER A 329 1.56 -17.34 4.51
CA SER A 329 2.24 -17.32 3.21
C SER A 329 3.43 -16.35 3.24
N LEU A 330 3.22 -15.11 3.65
CA LEU A 330 4.26 -14.08 3.66
C LEU A 330 5.43 -14.43 4.59
N VAL A 331 5.15 -14.96 5.78
CA VAL A 331 6.21 -15.43 6.69
C VAL A 331 7.07 -16.51 6.03
N LEU A 332 6.45 -17.48 5.37
CA LEU A 332 7.17 -18.53 4.66
C LEU A 332 7.95 -18.01 3.44
N GLN A 333 7.46 -16.98 2.74
CA GLN A 333 8.23 -16.31 1.67
C GLN A 333 9.48 -15.65 2.23
N VAL A 334 9.35 -14.90 3.33
CA VAL A 334 10.49 -14.25 3.99
C VAL A 334 11.50 -15.31 4.40
N MET A 335 11.06 -16.39 5.07
CA MET A 335 11.93 -17.51 5.44
C MET A 335 12.60 -18.12 4.20
N GLY A 336 11.84 -18.42 3.15
CA GLY A 336 12.29 -19.06 1.91
C GLY A 336 13.18 -18.22 1.00
N SER A 337 13.26 -16.91 1.25
CA SER A 337 14.14 -15.98 0.53
C SER A 337 15.56 -15.88 1.11
N GLN A 338 15.77 -16.39 2.33
CA GLN A 338 17.06 -16.36 3.00
C GLN A 338 17.89 -17.60 2.65
N ASP A 339 19.11 -17.40 2.16
CA ASP A 339 20.03 -18.50 1.92
C ASP A 339 20.47 -19.17 3.24
N GLY A 340 20.54 -20.51 3.23
CA GLY A 340 21.08 -21.27 4.36
C GLY A 340 20.16 -21.36 5.59
N ILE A 341 18.82 -21.37 5.40
CA ILE A 341 17.85 -21.53 6.49
C ILE A 341 18.23 -22.75 7.35
N PRO A 342 18.43 -22.56 8.68
CA PRO A 342 18.74 -23.67 9.56
C PRO A 342 17.66 -24.77 9.52
N SER A 343 18.07 -26.02 9.30
CA SER A 343 17.14 -27.17 9.25
C SER A 343 16.21 -27.26 10.46
N LYS A 344 16.66 -26.84 11.66
CA LYS A 344 15.83 -26.79 12.87
C LYS A 344 14.59 -25.90 12.73
N ILE A 345 14.73 -24.78 12.01
CA ILE A 345 13.66 -23.80 11.78
C ILE A 345 12.63 -24.38 10.81
N LEU A 346 13.09 -24.98 9.71
CA LEU A 346 12.21 -25.66 8.75
C LEU A 346 11.45 -26.83 9.39
N LYS A 347 12.11 -27.62 10.25
CA LYS A 347 11.46 -28.70 11.01
C LYS A 347 10.41 -28.16 11.98
N GLN A 348 10.64 -27.01 12.60
CA GLN A 348 9.65 -26.36 13.47
C GLN A 348 8.44 -25.88 12.67
N ALA A 349 8.65 -25.19 11.55
CA ALA A 349 7.57 -24.79 10.64
C ALA A 349 6.78 -25.99 10.09
N ALA A 350 7.47 -27.09 9.76
CA ALA A 350 6.83 -28.34 9.34
C ALA A 350 5.91 -28.90 10.43
N ARG A 351 6.35 -28.89 11.71
CA ARG A 351 5.51 -29.32 12.84
C ARG A 351 4.27 -28.46 12.99
N TYR A 352 4.39 -27.13 12.91
CA TYR A 352 3.22 -26.26 12.96
C TYR A 352 2.26 -26.55 11.81
N THR A 353 2.78 -26.66 10.58
CA THR A 353 1.96 -26.98 9.40
C THR A 353 1.24 -28.34 9.54
N ILE A 354 1.94 -29.38 10.01
CA ILE A 354 1.33 -30.69 10.29
C ILE A 354 0.26 -30.57 11.38
N SER A 355 0.50 -29.78 12.43
CA SER A 355 -0.45 -29.61 13.54
C SER A 355 -1.81 -29.05 13.09
N LEU A 356 -1.81 -28.20 12.05
CA LEU A 356 -3.02 -27.68 11.43
C LEU A 356 -3.86 -28.81 10.80
N THR A 357 -3.20 -29.85 10.29
CA THR A 357 -3.83 -30.94 9.52
C THR A 357 -4.25 -32.11 10.40
N THR A 358 -3.58 -32.31 11.54
CA THR A 358 -3.92 -33.34 12.54
C THR A 358 -5.07 -32.93 13.45
N ALA A 359 -5.42 -31.64 13.49
CA ALA A 359 -6.66 -31.21 14.13
C ALA A 359 -7.83 -31.92 13.42
N SER A 360 -8.65 -32.65 14.17
CA SER A 360 -9.68 -33.53 13.63
C SER A 360 -10.87 -32.71 13.10
N TRP A 361 -10.70 -32.10 11.93
CA TRP A 361 -11.75 -31.34 11.23
C TRP A 361 -12.86 -32.24 10.67
N LYS A 362 -12.65 -33.55 10.67
CA LYS A 362 -13.55 -34.57 10.13
C LYS A 362 -14.70 -34.92 11.09
N GLY A 363 -14.67 -34.48 12.36
CA GLY A 363 -15.54 -35.00 13.42
C GLY A 363 -16.65 -34.08 13.97
N ASN A 364 -16.60 -32.76 13.79
CA ASN A 364 -17.47 -31.85 14.55
C ASN A 364 -18.27 -30.91 13.65
N GLY A 365 -19.59 -30.86 13.85
CA GLY A 365 -20.36 -29.61 13.83
C GLY A 365 -20.69 -28.90 12.52
N TRP A 366 -19.97 -29.12 11.40
CA TRP A 366 -20.26 -28.43 10.13
C TRP A 366 -21.65 -28.80 9.60
N LEU A 367 -22.66 -28.00 9.95
CA LEU A 367 -24.02 -28.49 9.92
C LEU A 367 -24.73 -28.23 8.59
N ARG A 368 -24.37 -27.27 7.72
CA ARG A 368 -25.24 -26.94 6.56
C ARG A 368 -24.60 -26.42 5.25
N SER A 369 -23.42 -25.79 5.24
CA SER A 369 -22.80 -25.23 4.02
C SER A 369 -21.71 -26.14 3.46
N ARG A 370 -22.06 -26.90 2.42
CA ARG A 370 -21.13 -27.82 1.74
C ARG A 370 -19.96 -27.07 1.10
N ASP A 371 -20.18 -25.85 0.62
CA ASP A 371 -19.24 -25.13 -0.24
C ASP A 371 -18.10 -24.47 0.56
N ILE A 372 -18.40 -23.73 1.64
CA ILE A 372 -17.38 -23.13 2.53
C ILE A 372 -16.53 -24.22 3.19
N LYS A 373 -17.20 -25.26 3.70
CA LYS A 373 -16.52 -26.41 4.29
C LYS A 373 -15.55 -27.05 3.29
N GLN A 374 -16.02 -27.34 2.09
CA GLN A 374 -15.19 -28.00 1.09
C GLN A 374 -14.02 -27.11 0.65
N LEU A 375 -14.25 -25.81 0.52
CA LEU A 375 -13.21 -24.82 0.23
C LEU A 375 -12.09 -24.85 1.29
N ILE A 376 -12.46 -24.72 2.57
CA ILE A 376 -11.51 -24.72 3.68
C ILE A 376 -10.79 -26.07 3.77
N LEU A 377 -11.51 -27.19 3.68
CA LEU A 377 -10.92 -28.53 3.74
C LEU A 377 -9.95 -28.80 2.58
N ASN A 378 -10.29 -28.36 1.37
CA ASN A 378 -9.41 -28.47 0.20
C ASN A 378 -8.12 -27.66 0.42
N GLY A 379 -8.25 -26.42 0.92
CA GLY A 379 -7.09 -25.58 1.24
C GLY A 379 -6.17 -26.24 2.27
N ILE A 380 -6.74 -26.76 3.38
CA ILE A 380 -5.99 -27.47 4.42
C ILE A 380 -5.33 -28.74 3.87
N GLU A 381 -6.01 -29.49 2.99
CA GLU A 381 -5.45 -30.68 2.36
C GLU A 381 -4.24 -30.34 1.48
N VAL A 382 -4.34 -29.29 0.65
CA VAL A 382 -3.21 -28.82 -0.18
C VAL A 382 -2.05 -28.34 0.71
N ILE A 383 -2.33 -27.60 1.79
CA ILE A 383 -1.32 -27.19 2.77
C ILE A 383 -0.65 -28.43 3.41
N SER A 384 -1.42 -29.46 3.76
CA SER A 384 -0.89 -30.71 4.31
C SER A 384 0.07 -31.41 3.35
N LEU A 385 -0.35 -31.53 2.09
CA LEU A 385 0.43 -32.20 1.04
C LEU A 385 1.71 -31.44 0.67
N SER A 386 1.83 -30.16 1.02
CA SER A 386 3.05 -29.38 0.82
C SER A 386 4.23 -29.82 1.70
N VAL A 387 3.96 -30.59 2.77
CA VAL A 387 5.01 -31.15 3.63
C VAL A 387 5.51 -32.46 3.00
N GLN A 388 6.70 -32.39 2.38
CA GLN A 388 7.27 -33.44 1.53
C GLN A 388 7.52 -34.77 2.26
N ASP A 389 7.90 -34.71 3.54
CA ASP A 389 8.16 -35.89 4.36
C ASP A 389 7.74 -35.63 5.80
N VAL A 390 6.60 -36.21 6.19
CA VAL A 390 6.04 -36.10 7.54
C VAL A 390 6.94 -36.77 8.59
N GLN A 391 7.67 -37.83 8.23
CA GLN A 391 8.57 -38.54 9.15
C GLN A 391 9.86 -37.74 9.38
N ASN A 392 10.40 -37.12 8.34
CA ASN A 392 11.63 -36.32 8.41
C ASN A 392 11.40 -34.82 8.65
N LEU A 393 10.14 -34.38 8.73
CA LEU A 393 9.71 -32.99 8.91
C LEU A 393 10.31 -32.06 7.84
N THR A 394 10.27 -32.51 6.59
CA THR A 394 10.78 -31.75 5.44
C THR A 394 9.67 -30.89 4.86
N LEU A 395 9.90 -29.57 4.86
CA LEU A 395 8.99 -28.56 4.32
C LEU A 395 9.75 -27.69 3.32
N ASP A 396 9.15 -27.46 2.16
CA ASP A 396 9.62 -26.47 1.19
C ASP A 396 8.84 -25.16 1.40
N PRO A 397 9.48 -24.09 1.91
CA PRO A 397 8.78 -22.84 2.21
C PRO A 397 8.06 -22.24 1.01
N ARG A 398 8.55 -22.46 -0.22
CA ARG A 398 7.94 -21.90 -1.44
C ARG A 398 6.64 -22.63 -1.78
N VAL A 399 6.67 -23.97 -1.73
CA VAL A 399 5.48 -24.78 -2.01
C VAL A 399 4.42 -24.57 -0.94
N THR A 400 4.83 -24.57 0.34
CA THR A 400 3.89 -24.35 1.45
C THR A 400 3.35 -22.92 1.45
N SER A 401 4.19 -21.90 1.20
CA SER A 401 3.72 -20.51 1.04
C SER A 401 2.63 -20.42 -0.02
N LYS A 402 2.88 -21.00 -1.20
CA LYS A 402 1.91 -21.00 -2.29
C LYS A 402 0.59 -21.67 -1.90
N ALA A 403 0.64 -22.78 -1.17
CA ALA A 403 -0.57 -23.44 -0.67
C ALA A 403 -1.40 -22.55 0.27
N PHE A 404 -0.75 -21.81 1.17
CA PHE A 404 -1.43 -20.83 2.04
C PHE A 404 -2.03 -19.68 1.24
N PHE A 405 -1.28 -19.14 0.29
CA PHE A 405 -1.76 -18.06 -0.59
C PHE A 405 -2.96 -18.50 -1.44
N ASP A 406 -2.88 -19.67 -2.08
CA ASP A 406 -3.98 -20.19 -2.92
C ASP A 406 -5.25 -20.40 -2.08
N ALA A 407 -5.11 -20.83 -0.82
CA ALA A 407 -6.24 -20.95 0.10
C ALA A 407 -6.85 -19.58 0.47
N ALA A 408 -6.02 -18.56 0.71
CA ALA A 408 -6.48 -17.20 0.98
C ALA A 408 -7.24 -16.63 -0.24
N GLU A 409 -6.66 -16.77 -1.44
CA GLU A 409 -7.26 -16.32 -2.69
C GLU A 409 -8.60 -17.00 -2.96
N ALA A 410 -8.70 -18.31 -2.72
CA ALA A 410 -9.93 -19.05 -2.91
C ALA A 410 -11.05 -18.58 -1.94
N ILE A 411 -10.70 -18.17 -0.71
CA ILE A 411 -11.64 -17.54 0.23
C ILE A 411 -12.12 -16.19 -0.29
N GLU A 412 -11.23 -15.32 -0.74
CA GLU A 412 -11.62 -14.00 -1.26
C GLU A 412 -12.48 -14.10 -2.52
N LEU A 413 -12.17 -15.04 -3.42
CA LEU A 413 -13.00 -15.34 -4.58
C LEU A 413 -14.38 -15.87 -4.18
N PHE A 414 -14.44 -16.76 -3.19
CA PHE A 414 -15.72 -17.24 -2.66
C PHE A 414 -16.56 -16.09 -2.08
N LEU A 415 -15.96 -15.20 -1.30
CA LEU A 415 -16.62 -14.04 -0.70
C LEU A 415 -17.12 -13.06 -1.77
N TRP A 416 -16.31 -12.80 -2.81
CA TRP A 416 -16.68 -12.00 -3.98
C TRP A 416 -17.93 -12.53 -4.69
N ASP A 417 -18.04 -13.85 -4.80
CA ASP A 417 -19.15 -14.48 -5.51
C ASP A 417 -20.45 -14.59 -4.72
N GLN A 418 -20.44 -14.24 -3.43
CA GLN A 418 -21.64 -14.35 -2.60
C GLN A 418 -22.76 -13.40 -3.06
N PRO A 419 -24.02 -13.89 -3.17
CA PRO A 419 -25.15 -13.06 -3.55
C PRO A 419 -25.37 -11.85 -2.63
N GLN A 420 -25.03 -11.99 -1.33
CA GLN A 420 -25.12 -10.91 -0.36
C GLN A 420 -24.21 -9.75 -0.75
N PHE A 421 -22.93 -10.03 -1.02
CA PHE A 421 -21.96 -9.04 -1.45
C PHE A 421 -22.36 -8.37 -2.78
N LYS A 422 -22.86 -9.14 -3.75
CA LYS A 422 -23.35 -8.61 -5.03
C LYS A 422 -24.54 -7.67 -4.87
N LYS A 423 -25.48 -7.98 -3.96
CA LYS A 423 -26.61 -7.08 -3.63
C LYS A 423 -26.15 -5.78 -2.98
N ASP A 424 -25.26 -5.87 -1.99
CA ASP A 424 -24.74 -4.71 -1.27
C ASP A 424 -23.93 -3.79 -2.21
N THR A 425 -23.26 -4.38 -3.20
CA THR A 425 -22.53 -3.62 -4.23
C THR A 425 -23.48 -2.95 -5.22
N ALA A 426 -24.49 -3.66 -5.74
CA ALA A 426 -25.45 -3.11 -6.70
C ALA A 426 -26.27 -1.92 -6.14
N ALA A 427 -26.66 -1.99 -4.86
CA ALA A 427 -27.39 -0.91 -4.19
C ALA A 427 -26.58 0.40 -4.06
N ASN A 428 -25.24 0.31 -4.04
CA ASN A 428 -24.38 1.48 -3.96
C ASN A 428 -24.17 2.17 -5.33
N TYR A 429 -24.31 1.43 -6.44
CA TYR A 429 -24.17 1.98 -7.80
C TYR A 429 -25.48 2.57 -8.36
N SER A 430 -26.65 2.19 -7.84
CA SER A 430 -27.95 2.69 -8.33
C SER A 430 -28.31 4.13 -7.93
N HIS A 431 -27.42 4.84 -7.23
CA HIS A 431 -27.63 6.22 -6.76
C HIS A 431 -26.76 7.27 -7.47
N THR A 432 -26.02 6.89 -8.51
CA THR A 432 -25.29 7.84 -9.37
C THR A 432 -25.96 7.90 -10.73
N GLU A 433 -27.04 8.69 -10.84
CA GLU A 433 -27.59 9.03 -12.16
C GLU A 433 -26.58 9.94 -12.89
N PRO A 434 -26.38 9.76 -14.22
CA PRO A 434 -25.43 10.54 -15.01
C PRO A 434 -25.69 12.06 -14.96
N ASP A 435 -26.94 12.47 -14.72
CA ASP A 435 -27.35 13.88 -14.71
C ASP A 435 -26.75 14.64 -13.51
N ASP A 436 -26.39 13.95 -12.43
CA ASP A 436 -25.81 14.54 -11.22
C ASP A 436 -24.32 14.93 -11.39
N ILE A 437 -23.63 14.37 -12.39
CA ILE A 437 -22.24 14.73 -12.70
C ILE A 437 -22.19 15.98 -13.58
N ALA A 438 -23.12 16.12 -14.53
CA ALA A 438 -23.23 17.32 -15.37
C ALA A 438 -23.58 18.57 -14.54
N ASP A 439 -24.54 18.43 -13.61
CA ASP A 439 -24.94 19.53 -12.72
C ASP A 439 -23.83 19.95 -11.74
N ARG A 440 -22.98 19.01 -11.29
CA ARG A 440 -21.84 19.32 -10.39
C ARG A 440 -20.69 20.02 -11.11
N ILE A 441 -20.46 19.71 -12.39
CA ILE A 441 -19.49 20.43 -13.23
C ILE A 441 -20.01 21.85 -13.52
N GLU A 442 -21.31 22.01 -13.80
CA GLU A 442 -21.90 23.32 -14.09
C GLU A 442 -21.97 24.23 -12.85
N THR A 443 -22.21 23.66 -11.67
CA THR A 443 -22.23 24.42 -10.40
C THR A 443 -20.83 24.86 -9.96
N SER A 444 -19.78 24.10 -10.30
CA SER A 444 -18.39 24.46 -9.99
C SER A 444 -17.85 25.57 -10.89
N LEU A 445 -18.41 25.74 -12.10
CA LEU A 445 -18.05 26.81 -13.05
C LEU A 445 -18.81 28.12 -12.82
N LYS A 446 -19.85 28.13 -11.96
CA LYS A 446 -20.70 29.31 -11.68
C LYS A 446 -20.36 30.03 -10.37
N LEU A 447 -19.27 29.66 -9.68
CA LEU A 447 -18.85 30.27 -8.41
C LEU A 447 -17.65 31.23 -8.52
N ASP A 448 -17.17 31.51 -9.74
CA ASP A 448 -16.10 32.48 -10.02
C ASP A 448 -16.59 33.66 -10.88
N ASP A 449 -17.75 34.24 -10.51
CA ASP A 449 -18.16 35.61 -10.93
C ASP A 449 -18.42 36.50 -9.71
#